data_AF-A0A1H5TYI2-F1
#
_entry.id   AF-A0A1H5TYI2-F1
#
_cell.length_a   1.000
_cell.length_b   1.000
_cell.length_c   1.000
_cell.angle_alpha   90.00
_cell.angle_beta   90.00
_cell.angle_gamma   90.00
#
_symmetry.space_group_name_H-M   'P 1'
#
loop_
_entity.id
_entity.type
_entity.pdbx_description
1 polymer ?
#
loop_
_entity_poly.entity_id
_entity_poly.type
_entity_poly.pdbx_seq_one_letter_code
_entity_poly.pdbx_strand_id
1 'polypeptide(L)'
;MKKTVAGMFGIAVGFCFGVIFGSKWVGKQYDLHCEKIEKNGDKFSDYYQVCLQWVKVHQAGKKLDDYFNKKGYRHIAVYGMNDIAHAIISELKDSGVEVDYGIDRNADNLFLEMECYRPDADLPTTDVCVIALPELYKEIYESLNEKLTCPIVSIEDVVWGM
;
A
#
# COMPACT_ATOMS: atom_id res chain seq x y z
N MET A 1 -39.31 -40.57 -36.52
CA MET A 1 -39.88 -39.26 -36.11
C MET A 1 -39.77 -39.00 -34.61
N LYS A 2 -40.31 -39.85 -33.72
CA LYS A 2 -40.30 -39.58 -32.26
C LYS A 2 -38.89 -39.45 -31.63
N LYS A 3 -37.92 -40.29 -32.03
CA LYS A 3 -36.54 -40.25 -31.52
C LYS A 3 -35.75 -39.01 -31.99
N THR A 4 -36.00 -38.56 -33.22
CA THR A 4 -35.37 -37.36 -33.80
C THR A 4 -35.87 -36.06 -33.16
N VAL A 5 -37.17 -35.98 -32.86
CA VAL A 5 -37.77 -34.83 -32.15
C VAL A 5 -37.26 -34.73 -30.71
N ALA A 6 -37.11 -35.86 -30.00
CA ALA A 6 -36.54 -35.88 -28.65
C ALA A 6 -35.05 -35.44 -28.64
N GLY A 7 -34.26 -35.85 -29.63
CA GLY A 7 -32.87 -35.42 -29.78
C GLY A 7 -32.71 -33.92 -30.00
N MET A 8 -33.59 -33.31 -30.83
CA MET A 8 -33.61 -31.85 -31.04
C MET A 8 -33.94 -31.07 -29.76
N PHE A 9 -34.87 -31.58 -28.94
CA PHE A 9 -35.20 -30.97 -27.65
C PHE A 9 -34.01 -30.99 -26.66
N GLY A 10 -33.27 -32.10 -26.58
CA GLY A 10 -32.08 -32.19 -25.73
C GLY A 10 -30.97 -31.19 -26.10
N ILE A 11 -30.76 -30.95 -27.40
CA ILE A 11 -29.78 -29.97 -27.89
C ILE A 11 -30.21 -28.54 -27.54
N ALA A 12 -31.49 -28.20 -27.73
CA ALA A 12 -32.01 -26.87 -27.41
C ALA A 12 -31.90 -26.56 -25.90
N VAL A 13 -32.23 -27.54 -25.05
CA VAL A 13 -32.10 -27.41 -23.59
C VAL A 13 -30.63 -27.24 -23.19
N GLY A 14 -29.72 -28.06 -23.72
CA GLY A 14 -28.28 -27.94 -23.46
C GLY A 14 -27.69 -26.60 -23.89
N PHE A 15 -28.12 -26.05 -25.03
CA PHE A 15 -27.72 -24.72 -25.50
C PHE A 15 -28.20 -23.62 -24.54
N CYS A 16 -29.47 -23.65 -24.12
CA CYS A 16 -30.01 -22.67 -23.17
C CYS A 16 -29.27 -22.71 -21.82
N PHE A 17 -28.99 -23.90 -21.29
CA PHE A 17 -28.17 -24.04 -20.08
C PHE A 17 -26.75 -23.52 -20.29
N GLY A 18 -26.12 -23.81 -21.43
CA GLY A 18 -24.79 -23.29 -21.78
C GLY A 18 -24.73 -21.77 -21.82
N VAL A 19 -25.73 -21.11 -22.40
CA VAL A 19 -25.81 -19.63 -22.44
C VAL A 19 -25.99 -19.04 -21.04
N ILE A 20 -26.86 -19.61 -20.20
CA ILE A 20 -27.11 -19.12 -18.83
C ILE A 20 -25.87 -19.32 -17.94
N PHE A 21 -25.25 -20.48 -17.97
CA PHE A 21 -24.04 -20.74 -17.17
C PHE A 21 -22.85 -19.93 -17.70
N GLY A 22 -22.70 -19.81 -19.02
CA GLY A 22 -21.66 -19.01 -19.66
C GLY A 22 -21.78 -17.53 -19.29
N SER A 23 -22.98 -16.94 -19.36
CA SER A 23 -23.21 -15.54 -19.00
C SER A 23 -22.93 -15.25 -17.52
N LYS A 24 -23.31 -16.16 -16.61
CA LYS A 24 -22.95 -16.04 -15.19
C LYS A 24 -21.45 -16.12 -14.95
N TRP A 25 -20.75 -17.01 -15.65
CA TRP A 25 -19.30 -17.15 -15.51
C TRP A 25 -18.55 -15.93 -16.04
N VAL A 26 -18.95 -15.42 -17.21
CA VAL A 26 -18.42 -14.17 -17.78
C VAL A 26 -18.73 -12.97 -16.89
N GLY A 27 -19.96 -12.86 -16.38
CA GLY A 27 -20.34 -11.79 -15.43
C GLY A 27 -19.45 -11.79 -14.19
N LYS A 28 -19.24 -12.96 -13.57
CA LYS A 28 -18.34 -13.09 -12.40
C LYS A 28 -16.90 -12.66 -12.72
N GLN A 29 -16.38 -13.00 -13.90
CA GLN A 29 -15.04 -12.56 -14.31
C GLN A 29 -14.97 -11.04 -14.53
N TYR A 30 -16.04 -10.46 -15.06
CA TYR A 30 -16.15 -9.02 -15.25
C TYR A 30 -16.21 -8.29 -13.90
N ASP A 31 -17.02 -8.76 -12.96
CA ASP A 31 -17.13 -8.18 -11.61
C ASP A 31 -15.78 -8.21 -10.87
N LEU A 32 -15.06 -9.33 -10.91
CA LEU A 32 -13.71 -9.45 -10.33
C LEU A 32 -12.71 -8.49 -10.99
N HIS A 33 -12.85 -8.25 -12.29
CA HIS A 33 -12.01 -7.30 -13.00
C HIS A 33 -12.32 -5.86 -12.62
N CYS A 34 -13.61 -5.50 -12.54
CA CYS A 34 -14.07 -4.20 -12.06
C CYS A 34 -13.61 -3.92 -10.63
N GLU A 35 -13.78 -4.88 -9.70
CA GLU A 35 -13.33 -4.75 -8.31
C GLU A 35 -11.81 -4.51 -8.23
N LYS A 36 -11.03 -5.19 -9.08
CA LYS A 36 -9.58 -4.96 -9.14
C LYS A 36 -9.22 -3.57 -9.67
N ILE A 37 -9.95 -3.07 -10.67
CA ILE A 37 -9.76 -1.71 -11.20
C ILE A 37 -10.15 -0.68 -10.14
N GLU A 38 -11.30 -0.84 -9.50
CA GLU A 38 -11.77 0.05 -8.42
C GLU A 38 -10.77 0.08 -7.27
N LYS A 39 -10.34 -1.08 -6.77
CA LYS A 39 -9.33 -1.17 -5.72
C LYS A 39 -8.03 -0.49 -6.11
N ASN A 40 -7.58 -0.61 -7.37
CA ASN A 40 -6.40 0.12 -7.83
C ASN A 40 -6.65 1.63 -7.89
N GLY A 41 -7.83 2.05 -8.32
CA GLY A 41 -8.26 3.45 -8.31
C GLY A 41 -8.24 4.06 -6.91
N ASP A 42 -8.79 3.35 -5.92
CA ASP A 42 -8.80 3.76 -4.52
C ASP A 42 -7.37 3.93 -3.98
N LYS A 43 -6.48 2.96 -4.27
CA LYS A 43 -5.06 3.08 -3.91
C LYS A 43 -4.46 4.35 -4.46
N PHE A 44 -4.58 4.60 -5.77
CA PHE A 44 -4.03 5.82 -6.37
C PHE A 44 -4.65 7.09 -5.79
N SER A 45 -5.92 7.05 -5.39
CA SER A 45 -6.56 8.17 -4.70
C SER A 45 -5.87 8.48 -3.38
N ASP A 46 -5.54 7.47 -2.56
CA ASP A 46 -4.86 7.66 -1.27
C ASP A 46 -3.47 8.29 -1.45
N TYR A 47 -2.65 7.75 -2.37
CA TYR A 47 -1.36 8.37 -2.73
C TYR A 47 -1.53 9.81 -3.23
N TYR A 48 -2.53 10.05 -4.08
CA TYR A 48 -2.78 11.38 -4.62
C TYR A 48 -3.13 12.38 -3.52
N GLN A 49 -3.97 12.01 -2.54
CA GLN A 49 -4.31 12.88 -1.42
C GLN A 49 -3.08 13.20 -0.55
N VAL A 50 -2.26 12.19 -0.24
CA VAL A 50 -0.99 12.39 0.50
C VAL A 50 -0.09 13.37 -0.22
N CYS A 51 0.20 13.12 -1.50
CA CYS A 51 1.08 13.97 -2.29
C CYS A 51 0.53 15.39 -2.42
N LEU A 52 -0.77 15.54 -2.69
CA LEU A 52 -1.40 16.85 -2.80
C LEU A 52 -1.35 17.62 -1.47
N GLN A 53 -1.62 16.94 -0.36
CA GLN A 53 -1.55 17.54 0.96
C GLN A 53 -0.11 17.92 1.33
N TRP A 54 0.86 17.05 1.05
CA TRP A 54 2.28 17.32 1.27
C TRP A 54 2.75 18.54 0.48
N VAL A 55 2.35 18.67 -0.79
CA VAL A 55 2.63 19.88 -1.58
C VAL A 55 2.04 21.14 -0.93
N LYS A 56 0.79 21.09 -0.45
CA LYS A 56 0.15 22.25 0.20
C LYS A 56 0.87 22.71 1.46
N VAL A 57 1.25 21.78 2.34
CA VAL A 57 1.96 22.10 3.58
C VAL A 57 3.40 22.55 3.32
N HIS A 58 4.07 21.98 2.32
CA HIS A 58 5.39 22.44 1.88
C HIS A 58 5.34 23.87 1.32
N GLN A 59 4.31 24.19 0.53
CA GLN A 59 4.07 25.57 0.05
C GLN A 59 3.75 26.55 1.19
N ALA A 60 3.26 26.06 2.34
CA ALA A 60 3.08 26.86 3.55
C ALA A 60 4.38 27.03 4.38
N GLY A 61 5.51 26.50 3.89
CA GLY A 61 6.83 26.60 4.54
C GLY A 61 7.08 25.55 5.61
N LYS A 62 6.20 24.55 5.77
CA LYS A 62 6.40 23.42 6.67
C LYS A 62 7.25 22.34 6.01
N LYS A 63 7.91 21.55 6.83
CA LYS A 63 8.76 20.42 6.41
C LYS A 63 8.45 19.19 7.24
N LEU A 64 8.74 18.01 6.71
CA LEU A 64 8.53 16.75 7.42
C LEU A 64 9.19 16.71 8.80
N ASP A 65 10.37 17.32 8.95
CA ASP A 65 11.07 17.38 10.23
C ASP A 65 10.31 18.17 11.30
N ASP A 66 9.39 19.07 10.95
CA ASP A 66 8.52 19.76 11.91
C ASP A 66 7.69 18.76 12.74
N TYR A 67 7.14 17.73 12.09
CA TYR A 67 6.35 16.69 12.75
C TYR A 67 7.22 15.90 13.75
N PHE A 68 8.36 15.41 13.28
CA PHE A 68 9.27 14.57 14.08
C PHE A 68 9.85 15.36 15.25
N ASN A 69 10.31 16.59 15.02
CA ASN A 69 10.84 17.49 16.05
C ASN A 69 9.81 17.78 17.14
N LYS A 70 8.55 18.05 16.77
CA LYS A 70 7.45 18.30 17.71
C LYS A 70 7.16 17.10 18.61
N LYS A 71 7.42 15.89 18.12
CA LYS A 71 7.24 14.64 18.86
C LYS A 71 8.49 14.20 19.63
N GLY A 72 9.63 14.85 19.41
CA GLY A 72 10.91 14.46 19.97
C GLY A 72 11.54 13.25 19.28
N TYR A 73 11.12 12.93 18.05
CA TYR A 73 11.69 11.86 17.25
C TYR A 73 12.91 12.37 16.48
N ARG A 74 14.04 11.70 16.63
CA ARG A 74 15.32 12.01 15.95
C ARG A 74 15.76 10.90 15.04
N HIS A 75 15.45 9.66 15.39
CA HIS A 75 15.82 8.45 14.69
C HIS A 75 14.56 7.79 14.17
N ILE A 76 14.47 7.57 12.85
CA ILE A 76 13.28 6.99 12.23
C ILE A 76 13.61 5.81 11.33
N ALA A 77 12.73 4.81 11.30
CA ALA A 77 12.71 3.77 10.28
C ALA A 77 11.59 4.02 9.28
N VAL A 78 11.77 3.62 8.02
CA VAL A 78 10.75 3.78 6.97
C VAL A 78 10.38 2.42 6.39
N TYR A 79 9.10 2.04 6.47
CA TYR A 79 8.57 0.84 5.85
C TYR A 79 7.98 1.11 4.48
N GLY A 80 8.36 0.30 3.50
CA GLY A 80 7.94 0.37 2.11
C GLY A 80 8.88 1.30 1.33
N MET A 81 9.95 0.75 0.76
CA MET A 81 10.99 1.50 0.06
C MET A 81 10.55 1.86 -1.36
N ASN A 82 9.47 2.64 -1.47
CA ASN A 82 8.88 3.16 -2.70
C ASN A 82 9.27 4.63 -2.94
N ASP A 83 8.66 5.26 -3.95
CA ASP A 83 8.91 6.68 -4.28
C ASP A 83 8.57 7.64 -3.13
N ILE A 84 7.55 7.33 -2.30
CA ILE A 84 7.23 8.12 -1.10
C ILE A 84 8.37 8.02 -0.09
N ALA A 85 8.88 6.81 0.19
CA ALA A 85 10.00 6.63 1.11
C ALA A 85 11.25 7.37 0.63
N HIS A 86 11.56 7.32 -0.65
CA HIS A 86 12.66 8.10 -1.23
C HIS A 86 12.44 9.60 -1.08
N ALA A 87 11.22 10.10 -1.25
CA ALA A 87 10.89 11.50 -1.01
C ALA A 87 11.07 11.89 0.47
N ILE A 88 10.65 11.04 1.41
CA ILE A 88 10.85 11.26 2.86
C ILE A 88 12.34 11.40 3.16
N ILE A 89 13.14 10.42 2.71
CA ILE A 89 14.60 10.40 2.94
C ILE A 89 15.25 11.64 2.33
N SER A 90 14.86 12.03 1.12
CA SER A 90 15.40 13.20 0.45
C SER A 90 15.08 14.50 1.18
N GLU A 91 13.87 14.67 1.70
CA GLU A 91 13.48 15.87 2.44
C GLU A 91 14.18 15.96 3.80
N LEU A 92 14.46 14.82 4.43
CA LEU A 92 15.10 14.75 5.76
C LEU A 92 16.64 14.80 5.72
N LYS A 93 17.27 14.63 4.56
CA LYS A 93 18.74 14.51 4.41
C LYS A 93 19.56 15.61 5.08
N ASP A 94 19.08 16.85 5.04
CA ASP A 94 19.73 18.01 5.66
C ASP A 94 18.98 18.53 6.89
N SER A 95 18.16 17.68 7.51
CA SER A 95 17.40 17.97 8.71
C SER A 95 18.11 17.49 9.97
N GLY A 96 17.50 17.75 11.14
CA GLY A 96 17.94 17.18 12.41
C GLY A 96 17.33 15.80 12.72
N VAL A 97 16.76 15.11 11.73
CA VAL A 97 16.11 13.80 11.84
C VAL A 97 16.83 12.84 10.90
N GLU A 98 17.29 11.73 11.45
CA GLU A 98 18.04 10.68 10.74
C GLU A 98 17.11 9.52 10.38
N VAL A 99 17.21 9.06 9.13
CA VAL A 99 16.55 7.81 8.71
C VAL A 99 17.55 6.68 8.90
N ASP A 100 17.39 5.89 9.96
CA ASP A 100 18.37 4.88 10.37
C ASP A 100 18.41 3.71 9.37
N TYR A 101 17.23 3.23 8.95
CA TYR A 101 17.09 2.08 8.07
C TYR A 101 15.73 2.04 7.36
N GLY A 102 15.70 1.30 6.24
CA GLY A 102 14.47 0.94 5.54
C GLY A 102 13.95 -0.43 5.96
N ILE A 103 12.65 -0.66 5.79
CA ILE A 103 12.03 -1.97 5.92
C ILE A 103 11.27 -2.27 4.64
N ASP A 104 11.57 -3.38 3.97
CA ASP A 104 10.85 -3.78 2.77
C ASP A 104 10.77 -5.30 2.62
N ARG A 105 9.64 -5.81 2.13
CA ARG A 105 9.45 -7.24 1.85
C ARG A 105 10.47 -7.77 0.83
N ASN A 106 10.99 -6.89 -0.01
CA ASN A 106 11.96 -7.15 -1.05
C ASN A 106 13.39 -6.67 -0.69
N ALA A 107 13.68 -6.42 0.59
CA ALA A 107 14.97 -5.88 1.05
C ALA A 107 16.20 -6.57 0.42
N ASP A 108 16.18 -7.90 0.30
CA ASP A 108 17.29 -8.70 -0.25
C ASP A 108 17.63 -8.38 -1.73
N ASN A 109 16.71 -7.73 -2.45
CA ASN A 109 16.85 -7.40 -3.88
C ASN A 109 16.95 -5.88 -4.11
N LEU A 110 16.97 -5.06 -3.06
CA LEU A 110 17.09 -3.62 -3.15
C LEU A 110 18.55 -3.19 -2.98
N PHE A 111 19.06 -2.38 -3.90
CA PHE A 111 20.37 -1.74 -3.78
C PHE A 111 20.14 -0.31 -3.30
N LEU A 112 20.31 -0.09 -2.00
CA LEU A 112 20.08 1.20 -1.33
C LEU A 112 21.39 1.69 -0.70
N GLU A 113 21.53 3.01 -0.56
CA GLU A 113 22.67 3.63 0.14
C GLU A 113 22.62 3.44 1.66
N MET A 114 21.53 2.86 2.16
CA MET A 114 21.24 2.64 3.58
C MET A 114 20.84 1.19 3.82
N GLU A 115 20.97 0.74 5.07
CA GLU A 115 20.53 -0.60 5.48
C GLU A 115 19.03 -0.78 5.26
N CYS A 116 18.64 -1.95 4.74
CA CYS A 116 17.25 -2.32 4.52
C CYS A 116 17.00 -3.73 5.04
N TYR A 117 15.98 -3.86 5.90
CA TYR A 117 15.63 -5.10 6.55
C TYR A 117 14.34 -5.68 6.00
N ARG A 118 14.23 -7.01 6.02
CA ARG A 118 12.93 -7.65 5.82
C ARG A 118 12.02 -7.41 7.02
N PRO A 119 10.69 -7.36 6.85
CA PRO A 119 9.75 -7.20 7.97
C PRO A 119 9.83 -8.34 9.00
N ASP A 120 10.22 -9.53 8.54
CA ASP A 120 10.35 -10.73 9.36
C ASP A 120 11.69 -10.83 10.11
N ALA A 121 12.65 -9.94 9.85
CA ALA A 121 13.93 -9.88 10.56
C ALA A 121 13.80 -9.30 11.99
N ASP A 122 14.93 -9.35 12.71
CA ASP A 122 15.14 -8.59 13.95
C ASP A 122 15.47 -7.14 13.57
N LEU A 123 14.61 -6.21 13.99
CA LEU A 123 14.70 -4.81 13.61
C LEU A 123 15.44 -4.01 14.69
N PRO A 124 16.42 -3.15 14.34
CA PRO A 124 17.07 -2.26 15.29
C PRO A 124 16.07 -1.34 16.00
N THR A 125 16.43 -0.83 17.18
CA THR A 125 15.59 0.15 17.90
C THR A 125 15.69 1.52 17.25
N THR A 126 14.56 2.22 17.16
CA THR A 126 14.44 3.58 16.61
C THR A 126 13.33 4.33 17.36
N ASP A 127 13.17 5.65 17.17
CA ASP A 127 12.16 6.42 17.90
C ASP A 127 10.75 6.23 17.32
N VAL A 128 10.65 6.03 16.00
CA VAL A 128 9.37 5.85 15.29
C VAL A 128 9.57 5.11 13.97
N CYS A 129 8.58 4.30 13.57
CA CYS A 129 8.52 3.71 12.24
C CYS A 129 7.42 4.37 11.40
N VAL A 130 7.77 4.86 10.22
CA VAL A 130 6.85 5.49 9.26
C VAL A 130 6.51 4.51 8.15
N ILE A 131 5.23 4.24 7.93
CA ILE A 131 4.75 3.41 6.82
C ILE A 131 4.46 4.31 5.61
N ALA A 132 5.25 4.15 4.54
CA ALA A 132 5.16 4.91 3.28
C ALA A 132 4.17 4.30 2.26
N LEU A 133 3.26 3.43 2.73
CA LEU A 133 2.22 2.74 1.94
C LEU A 133 0.84 3.02 2.58
N PRO A 134 0.20 4.16 2.29
CA PRO A 134 -1.07 4.56 2.92
C PRO A 134 -2.14 3.47 2.86
N GLU A 135 -2.28 2.84 1.70
CA GLU A 135 -3.30 1.85 1.38
C GLU A 135 -3.12 0.51 2.12
N LEU A 136 -1.91 0.25 2.63
CA LEU A 136 -1.57 -0.98 3.36
C LEU A 136 -1.28 -0.73 4.84
N TYR A 137 -1.48 0.50 5.33
CA TYR A 137 -1.11 0.90 6.69
C TYR A 137 -1.60 -0.09 7.74
N LYS A 138 -2.89 -0.43 7.72
CA LYS A 138 -3.49 -1.33 8.72
C LYS A 138 -2.84 -2.72 8.75
N GLU A 139 -2.67 -3.33 7.59
CA GLU A 139 -2.06 -4.67 7.46
C GLU A 139 -0.61 -4.66 7.97
N ILE A 140 0.15 -3.63 7.59
CA ILE A 140 1.56 -3.50 7.96
C ILE A 140 1.70 -3.17 9.45
N TYR A 141 0.86 -2.28 9.97
CA TYR A 141 0.82 -1.94 11.40
C TYR A 141 0.60 -3.18 12.25
N GLU A 142 -0.40 -4.00 11.92
CA GLU A 142 -0.68 -5.25 12.63
C GLU A 142 0.54 -6.19 12.62
N SER A 143 1.24 -6.29 11.48
CA SER A 143 2.45 -7.11 11.35
C SER A 143 3.67 -6.58 12.13
N LEU A 144 3.80 -5.27 12.27
CA LEU A 144 4.99 -4.65 12.87
C LEU A 144 4.81 -4.35 14.36
N ASN A 145 3.58 -4.11 14.82
CA ASN A 145 3.30 -3.75 16.21
C ASN A 145 3.64 -4.86 17.21
N GLU A 146 3.73 -6.11 16.75
CA GLU A 146 4.22 -7.23 17.56
C GLU A 146 5.76 -7.25 17.73
N LYS A 147 6.48 -6.54 16.85
CA LYS A 147 7.95 -6.58 16.75
C LYS A 147 8.63 -5.30 17.22
N LEU A 148 8.02 -4.16 16.91
CA LEU A 148 8.54 -2.85 17.25
C LEU A 148 7.93 -2.37 18.56
N THR A 149 8.77 -1.84 19.44
CA THR A 149 8.34 -1.19 20.68
C THR A 149 8.11 0.31 20.51
N CYS A 150 8.55 0.88 19.38
CA CYS A 150 8.35 2.28 19.05
C CYS A 150 6.95 2.52 18.45
N PRO A 151 6.44 3.76 18.48
CA PRO A 151 5.26 4.15 17.70
C PRO A 151 5.43 3.81 16.21
N ILE A 152 4.32 3.42 15.59
CA ILE A 152 4.21 3.18 14.15
C ILE A 152 3.15 4.15 13.63
N VAL A 153 3.51 4.95 12.63
CA VAL A 153 2.65 5.99 12.06
C VAL A 153 2.58 5.85 10.54
N SER A 154 1.48 6.28 9.93
CA SER A 154 1.40 6.36 8.48
C SER A 154 2.07 7.64 7.97
N ILE A 155 2.45 7.67 6.69
CA ILE A 155 2.83 8.93 6.04
C ILE A 155 1.69 9.96 6.05
N GLU A 156 0.42 9.52 6.08
CA GLU A 156 -0.72 10.42 6.25
C GLU A 156 -0.69 11.11 7.62
N ASP A 157 -0.41 10.38 8.70
CA ASP A 157 -0.31 10.96 10.03
C ASP A 157 0.80 12.03 10.12
N VAL A 158 1.92 11.77 9.44
CA VAL A 158 3.04 12.72 9.37
C VAL A 158 2.63 13.96 8.57
N VAL A 159 2.06 13.78 7.38
CA VAL A 159 1.73 14.88 6.47
C VAL A 159 0.61 15.78 6.99
N TRP A 160 -0.42 15.21 7.62
CA TRP A 160 -1.50 15.97 8.23
C TRP A 160 -1.14 16.49 9.63
N GLY A 161 -0.11 15.92 10.25
CA GLY A 161 0.38 16.32 11.57
C GLY A 161 1.35 17.50 11.57
N MET A 162 1.87 17.89 10.40
CA MET A 162 2.71 19.08 10.18
C MET A 162 1.95 20.37 10.50
#